data_AF-F3C7G3-F1
#
_entry.id   AF-F3C7G3-F1
#
_cell.length_a   1.000
_cell.length_b   1.000
_cell.length_c   1.000
_cell.angle_alpha   90.00
_cell.angle_beta   90.00
_cell.angle_gamma   90.00
#
_symmetry.space_group_name_H-M   'P 1'
#
loop_
_entity.id
_entity.type
_entity.pdbx_description
1 polymer ?
#
loop_
_entity_poly.entity_id
_entity_poly.type
_entity_poly.pdbx_seq_one_letter_code
_entity_poly.pdbx_strand_id
1 'polypeptide(L)'
;RVVLYTVLLDVDNSDQALMAEMTAQIFFVAGSAQNTLTAPLAALQNGPQADVQIAQVLSANGEVQNRQVRTGISDRLRVQVLDGLNEGDRLLVPASVGSGG
;
A
#
# COMPACT_ATOMS: atom_id res chain seq x y z
N ARG A 1 -5.90 22.05 -11.91
CA ARG A 1 -6.21 21.81 -13.34
C ARG A 1 -6.43 20.31 -13.51
N VAL A 2 -7.59 19.89 -14.01
CA VAL A 2 -7.91 18.46 -14.20
C VAL A 2 -7.59 18.09 -15.63
N VAL A 3 -6.94 16.94 -15.84
CA VAL A 3 -6.61 16.40 -17.17
C VAL A 3 -7.34 15.07 -17.31
N LEU A 4 -8.07 14.89 -18.41
CA LEU A 4 -8.84 13.68 -18.71
C LEU A 4 -8.14 12.92 -19.83
N TYR A 5 -8.03 11.60 -19.69
CA TYR A 5 -7.50 10.70 -20.71
C TYR A 5 -8.56 9.67 -21.08
N THR A 6 -8.81 9.50 -22.37
CA THR A 6 -9.71 8.46 -22.89
C THR A 6 -8.91 7.18 -23.13
N VAL A 7 -9.43 6.05 -22.65
CA VAL A 7 -8.83 4.71 -22.84
C VAL A 7 -9.88 3.81 -23.50
N LEU A 8 -9.48 3.03 -24.49
CA LEU A 8 -10.30 1.98 -25.11
C LEU A 8 -9.92 0.64 -24.48
N LEU A 9 -10.92 -0.17 -24.13
CA LEU A 9 -10.75 -1.50 -23.56
C LEU A 9 -11.49 -2.49 -24.44
N ASP A 10 -10.78 -3.49 -24.95
CA ASP A 10 -11.35 -4.63 -25.66
C ASP A 10 -11.58 -5.78 -24.67
N VAL A 11 -12.80 -6.31 -24.63
CA VAL A 11 -13.20 -7.42 -23.75
C VAL A 11 -13.94 -8.46 -24.57
N ASP A 12 -13.49 -9.72 -24.48
CA ASP A 12 -14.17 -10.83 -25.15
C ASP A 12 -15.56 -11.06 -24.53
N ASN A 13 -16.59 -11.07 -25.37
CA ASN A 13 -18.00 -11.29 -25.00
C ASN A 13 -18.57 -12.51 -25.73
N SER A 14 -17.80 -13.60 -25.78
CA SER A 14 -18.16 -14.81 -26.53
C SER A 14 -19.39 -15.53 -25.96
N ASP A 15 -19.70 -15.30 -24.69
CA ASP A 15 -20.87 -15.78 -23.96
C ASP A 15 -22.09 -14.86 -24.05
N GLN A 16 -21.96 -13.69 -24.70
CA GLN A 16 -23.01 -12.67 -24.86
C GLN A 16 -23.56 -12.12 -23.54
N ALA A 17 -22.79 -12.21 -22.45
CA ALA A 17 -23.22 -11.74 -21.13
C ALA A 17 -23.20 -10.21 -21.00
N LEU A 18 -22.34 -9.53 -21.76
CA LEU A 18 -22.22 -8.07 -21.76
C LEU A 18 -23.17 -7.45 -22.80
N MET A 19 -24.10 -6.60 -22.34
CA MET A 19 -25.08 -5.92 -23.20
C MET A 19 -24.84 -4.41 -23.24
N ALA A 20 -25.44 -3.73 -24.22
CA ALA A 20 -25.42 -2.27 -24.30
C ALA A 20 -26.06 -1.63 -23.05
N GLU A 21 -25.62 -0.42 -22.72
CA GLU A 21 -26.13 0.39 -21.59
C GLU A 21 -25.87 -0.20 -20.18
N MET A 22 -25.04 -1.25 -20.07
CA MET A 22 -24.54 -1.72 -18.79
C MET A 22 -23.43 -0.81 -18.25
N THR A 23 -23.41 -0.62 -16.93
CA THR A 23 -22.34 0.09 -16.23
C THR A 23 -21.25 -0.89 -15.81
N ALA A 24 -20.00 -0.61 -16.18
CA ALA A 24 -18.83 -1.35 -15.72
C ALA A 24 -18.04 -0.55 -14.68
N GLN A 25 -17.47 -1.22 -13.69
CA GLN A 25 -16.49 -0.63 -12.78
C GLN A 25 -15.09 -1.05 -13.22
N ILE A 26 -14.26 -0.07 -13.55
CA ILE A 26 -12.89 -0.30 -14.01
C ILE A 26 -11.92 -0.05 -12.86
N PHE A 27 -11.02 -1.01 -12.64
CA PHE A 27 -9.91 -0.88 -11.70
C PHE A 27 -8.60 -0.98 -12.46
N PHE A 28 -7.71 -0.01 -12.26
CA PHE A 28 -6.36 -0.04 -12.81
C PHE A 28 -5.38 -0.54 -11.76
N VAL A 29 -4.63 -1.58 -12.10
CA VAL A 29 -3.50 -2.03 -11.27
C VAL A 29 -2.28 -1.21 -11.67
N ALA A 30 -1.94 -0.20 -10.87
CA ALA A 30 -0.81 0.70 -11.13
C ALA A 30 0.57 0.03 -10.91
N GLY A 31 0.61 -1.05 -10.12
CA GLY A 31 1.81 -1.82 -9.85
C GLY A 31 1.47 -3.07 -9.03
N SER A 32 2.31 -4.09 -9.12
CA SER A 32 2.18 -5.34 -8.36
C SER A 32 3.55 -5.78 -7.87
N ALA A 33 3.60 -6.26 -6.63
CA ALA A 33 4.78 -6.91 -6.05
C ALA A 33 4.32 -8.22 -5.41
N GLN A 34 4.99 -9.32 -5.74
CA GLN A 34 4.70 -10.65 -5.20
C GLN A 34 5.81 -11.06 -4.23
N ASN A 35 5.46 -11.87 -3.23
CA ASN A 35 6.40 -12.38 -2.21
C ASN A 35 7.27 -11.28 -1.57
N THR A 36 6.64 -10.17 -1.20
CA THR A 36 7.33 -9.02 -0.59
C THR A 36 6.91 -8.83 0.85
N LEU A 37 7.83 -8.33 1.67
CA LEU A 37 7.51 -7.90 3.02
C LEU A 37 6.61 -6.66 2.96
N THR A 38 5.52 -6.66 3.74
CA THR A 38 4.60 -5.53 3.82
C THR A 38 4.46 -5.04 5.25
N ALA A 39 4.43 -3.72 5.43
CA ALA A 39 4.17 -3.08 6.71
C ALA A 39 2.84 -2.29 6.66
N PRO A 40 2.08 -2.21 7.77
CA PRO A 40 0.91 -1.32 7.86
C PRO A 40 1.35 0.14 7.72
N LEU A 41 0.67 0.91 6.87
CA LEU A 41 1.01 2.33 6.67
C LEU A 41 0.89 3.13 7.98
N ALA A 42 -0.07 2.76 8.84
CA ALA A 42 -0.26 3.39 10.15
C ALA A 42 0.93 3.23 11.11
N ALA A 43 1.79 2.22 10.91
CA ALA A 43 2.97 1.98 11.74
C ALA A 43 4.20 2.78 11.28
N LEU A 44 4.09 3.47 10.15
CA LEU A 44 5.18 4.20 9.52
C LEU A 44 4.96 5.70 9.68
N GLN A 45 6.06 6.41 9.90
CA GLN A 45 6.13 7.86 9.98
C GLN A 45 6.94 8.38 8.80
N ASN A 46 6.54 9.54 8.27
CA ASN A 46 7.24 10.15 7.15
C ASN A 46 8.72 10.38 7.49
N GLY A 47 9.60 9.83 6.67
CA GLY A 47 11.03 10.04 6.78
C GLY A 47 11.50 11.29 6.03
N PRO A 48 12.82 11.50 5.94
CA PRO A 48 13.43 12.66 5.30
C PRO A 48 13.33 12.66 3.76
N GLN A 49 13.02 11.51 3.15
CA GLN A 49 12.88 11.34 1.70
C GLN A 49 11.55 10.65 1.38
N ALA A 50 11.06 10.83 0.16
CA ALA A 50 9.76 10.28 -0.26
C ALA A 50 9.72 8.74 -0.21
N ASP A 51 10.83 8.05 -0.48
CA ASP A 51 10.95 6.59 -0.44
C ASP A 51 11.47 6.04 0.89
N VAL A 52 11.72 6.91 1.88
CA VAL A 52 12.21 6.53 3.21
C VAL A 52 11.16 6.86 4.27
N GLN A 53 10.78 5.84 5.02
CA GLN A 53 9.86 5.94 6.15
C GLN A 53 10.59 5.57 7.44
N ILE A 54 10.08 6.04 8.58
CA ILE A 54 10.59 5.67 9.90
C ILE A 54 9.59 4.72 10.54
N ALA A 55 10.07 3.53 10.90
CA ALA A 55 9.29 2.51 11.60
C ALA A 55 9.78 2.39 13.05
N GLN A 56 8.86 2.21 13.99
CA GLN A 56 9.19 1.89 15.37
C GLN A 56 9.17 0.37 15.55
N VAL A 57 10.36 -0.22 15.71
CA VAL A 57 10.52 -1.67 15.89
C VAL A 57 10.76 -1.97 17.36
N LEU A 58 10.01 -2.91 17.91
CA LEU A 58 10.23 -3.46 19.24
C LEU A 58 11.33 -4.51 19.18
N SER A 59 12.48 -4.19 19.79
CA SER A 59 13.60 -5.11 19.93
C SER A 59 13.25 -6.28 20.87
N ALA A 60 13.99 -7.39 20.77
CA ALA A 60 13.86 -8.54 21.68
C ALA A 60 14.07 -8.16 23.15
N ASN A 61 14.80 -7.07 23.40
CA ASN A 61 15.09 -6.53 24.73
C ASN A 61 13.93 -5.69 25.29
N GLY A 62 12.84 -5.51 24.55
CA GLY A 62 11.70 -4.67 24.93
C GLY A 62 11.88 -3.18 24.65
N GLU A 63 13.01 -2.77 24.05
CA GLU A 63 13.27 -1.38 23.68
C GLU A 63 12.68 -1.04 22.31
N VAL A 64 12.15 0.17 22.17
CA VAL A 64 11.63 0.71 20.90
C VAL A 64 12.77 1.40 20.16
N GLN A 65 13.04 0.94 18.94
CA GLN A 65 14.07 1.53 18.08
C GLN A 65 13.43 2.11 16.82
N ASN A 66 13.77 3.37 16.53
CA ASN A 66 13.42 4.00 15.26
C ASN A 66 14.36 3.46 14.18
N ARG A 67 13.78 2.84 13.15
CA ARG A 67 14.52 2.31 12.02
C ARG A 67 14.06 2.99 10.74
N GLN A 68 15.03 3.39 9.91
CA GLN A 68 14.74 3.86 8.57
C GLN A 68 14.42 2.66 7.69
N VAL A 69 13.30 2.75 6.97
CA VAL A 69 12.75 1.69 6.15
C VAL A 69 12.56 2.25 4.76
N ARG A 70 13.12 1.57 3.77
CA ARG A 70 12.92 1.94 2.37
C ARG A 70 11.63 1.31 1.89
N THR A 71 10.74 2.11 1.35
CA THR A 71 9.41 1.69 0.92
C THR A 71 9.23 1.77 -0.59
N GLY A 72 8.46 0.85 -1.14
CA GLY A 72 8.12 0.77 -2.56
C GLY A 72 6.67 1.15 -2.83
N ILE A 73 5.97 0.29 -3.55
CA ILE A 73 4.55 0.49 -3.88
C ILE A 73 3.73 0.47 -2.58
N SER A 74 2.83 1.44 -2.44
CA SER A 74 1.90 1.55 -1.32
C SER A 74 0.45 1.54 -1.78
N ASP A 75 -0.41 1.00 -0.93
CA ASP A 75 -1.86 1.14 -1.02
C ASP A 75 -2.39 1.96 0.18
N ARG A 76 -3.71 2.00 0.39
CA ARG A 76 -4.32 2.79 1.48
C ARG A 76 -4.05 2.22 2.89
N LEU A 77 -3.67 0.96 3.00
CA LEU A 77 -3.55 0.24 4.27
C LEU A 77 -2.12 -0.25 4.52
N ARG A 78 -1.38 -0.60 3.46
CA ARG A 78 -0.09 -1.27 3.51
C ARG A 78 0.89 -0.65 2.54
N VAL A 79 2.16 -0.87 2.82
CA VAL A 79 3.25 -0.51 1.93
C VAL A 79 4.25 -1.65 1.82
N GLN A 80 4.80 -1.78 0.62
CA GLN A 80 5.91 -2.65 0.34
C GLN A 80 7.17 -2.15 1.06
N VAL A 81 7.81 -3.04 1.81
CA VAL A 81 9.12 -2.79 2.41
C VAL A 81 10.18 -3.37 1.48
N LEU A 82 11.09 -2.51 1.02
CA LEU A 82 12.22 -2.89 0.17
C LEU A 82 13.48 -3.14 0.99
N ASP A 83 13.68 -2.37 2.07
CA ASP A 83 14.84 -2.51 2.95
C ASP A 83 14.52 -1.95 4.34
N GLY A 84 15.29 -2.38 5.35
CA GLY A 84 15.24 -1.86 6.71
C GLY A 84 14.25 -2.58 7.63
N LEU A 85 13.51 -3.60 7.19
CA LEU A 85 12.78 -4.49 8.10
C LEU A 85 12.97 -5.94 7.67
N ASN A 86 12.94 -6.84 8.66
CA ASN A 86 12.99 -8.27 8.43
C ASN A 86 11.67 -8.94 8.80
N GLU A 87 11.42 -10.12 8.22
CA GLU A 87 10.33 -10.97 8.65
C GLU A 87 10.46 -11.30 10.14
N GLY A 88 9.36 -11.16 10.88
CA GLY A 88 9.33 -11.36 12.34
C GLY A 88 9.60 -10.12 13.18
N ASP A 89 10.01 -8.99 12.57
CA ASP A 89 10.11 -7.72 13.28
C ASP A 89 8.73 -7.27 13.79
N ARG A 90 8.69 -6.83 15.07
CA ARG A 90 7.46 -6.35 15.71
C ARG A 90 7.38 -4.84 15.58
N LEU A 91 6.42 -4.37 14.80
CA LEU A 91 6.16 -2.95 14.62
C LEU A 91 5.18 -2.43 15.67
N LEU A 92 5.50 -1.27 16.24
CA LEU A 92 4.57 -0.49 17.03
C LEU A 92 3.63 0.27 16.10
N VAL A 93 2.38 -0.18 16.08
CA VAL A 93 1.30 0.55 15.42
C VAL A 93 0.73 1.51 16.46
N PRO A 94 0.83 2.83 16.28
CA PRO A 94 0.08 3.76 17.12
C PRO A 94 -1.40 3.39 17.01
N ALA A 95 -2.09 3.29 18.14
CA ALA A 95 -3.52 3.03 18.14
C ALA A 95 -4.19 4.14 17.32
N SER A 96 -4.67 3.80 16.13
CA SER A 96 -5.51 4.70 15.34
C SER A 96 -6.70 5.03 16.23
N VAL A 97 -6.78 6.28 16.70
CA VAL A 97 -8.04 6.89 17.08
C VAL A 97 -8.90 6.85 15.83
N GLY A 98 -9.76 5.83 15.73
CA GLY A 98 -10.81 5.82 14.74
C GLY A 98 -11.66 7.05 15.02
N SER A 99 -11.53 8.08 14.19
CA SER A 99 -12.56 9.09 14.04
C SER A 99 -13.77 8.37 13.46
N GLY A 100 -14.52 7.69 14.32
CA GLY A 100 -15.89 7.29 14.08
C GLY A 100 -16.72 8.56 13.97
N GLY A 101 -17.46 8.67 12.88
CA GLY A 101 -18.51 9.67 12.73
C GLY A 101 -19.72 9.37 13.60
#